data_AF-A0A531KGA5-F1
#
_entry.id   AF-A0A531KGA5-F1
#
_cell.length_a   1.000
_cell.length_b   1.000
_cell.length_c   1.000
_cell.angle_alpha   90.00
_cell.angle_beta   90.00
_cell.angle_gamma   90.00
#
_symmetry.space_group_name_H-M   'P 1'
#
loop_
_entity.id
_entity.type
_entity.pdbx_description
1 polymer ?
#
loop_
_entity_poly.entity_id
_entity_poly.type
_entity_poly.pdbx_seq_one_letter_code
_entity_poly.pdbx_strand_id
1 'polypeptide(L)'
;MCRVSGVSFVSSADFRQIAIRAESGKAERLFRATVSAFCSLTRPSRREIAQLEDLTLPLFADVSVESRRYVAAALSECEYAPAAL
;
A
#
# COMPACT_ATOMS: atom_id res chain seq x y z
N MET A 1 -8.02 -21.94 7.46
CA MET A 1 -7.92 -20.67 8.21
C MET A 1 -6.55 -20.08 7.96
N CYS A 2 -6.43 -19.08 7.06
CA CYS A 2 -5.13 -18.46 6.79
C CYS A 2 -4.70 -17.63 7.99
N ARG A 3 -3.53 -17.97 8.53
CA ARG A 3 -2.86 -17.30 9.65
C ARG A 3 -2.71 -15.81 9.32
N VAL A 4 -3.32 -14.99 10.16
CA VAL A 4 -2.97 -13.57 10.30
C VAL A 4 -1.57 -13.53 10.93
N SER A 5 -0.53 -13.61 10.11
CA SER A 5 0.86 -13.44 10.51
C SER A 5 1.50 -12.56 9.46
N GLY A 6 1.41 -11.23 9.63
CA GLY A 6 1.97 -10.31 8.65
C GLY A 6 1.22 -8.99 8.47
N VAL A 7 0.11 -8.72 9.20
CA VAL A 7 -0.37 -7.34 9.32
C VAL A 7 0.71 -6.59 10.10
N SER A 8 1.66 -6.02 9.37
CA SER A 8 2.61 -5.05 9.89
C SER A 8 1.75 -3.93 10.44
N PHE A 9 1.54 -3.99 11.76
CA PHE A 9 0.93 -2.93 12.55
C PHE A 9 1.48 -1.63 12.01
N VAL A 10 0.60 -0.74 11.53
CA VAL A 10 0.97 0.65 11.32
C VAL A 10 1.57 1.12 12.64
N SER A 11 2.91 1.16 12.70
CA SER A 11 3.63 1.47 13.93
C SER A 11 3.22 2.87 14.35
N SER A 12 3.02 3.13 15.64
CA SER A 12 2.56 4.43 16.14
C SER A 12 3.45 5.60 15.68
N ALA A 13 4.71 5.33 15.31
CA ALA A 13 5.62 6.28 14.67
C ALA A 13 5.07 6.85 13.34
N ASP A 14 4.42 6.00 12.53
CA ASP A 14 3.79 6.37 11.27
C ASP A 14 2.59 7.31 11.51
N PHE A 15 1.81 7.04 12.57
CA PHE A 15 0.71 7.93 13.00
C PHE A 15 1.18 9.32 13.43
N ARG A 16 2.36 9.43 14.07
CA ARG A 16 2.91 10.74 14.46
C ARG A 16 3.34 11.56 13.24
N GLN A 17 3.79 10.92 12.17
CA GLN A 17 4.16 11.60 10.92
C GLN A 17 2.95 12.11 10.14
N ILE A 18 1.80 11.44 10.24
CA ILE A 18 0.54 11.86 9.60
C ILE A 18 0.04 13.22 10.12
N ALA A 19 0.25 13.53 11.42
CA ALA A 19 -0.20 14.78 12.03
C ALA A 19 0.66 16.01 11.66
N ILE A 20 1.89 15.81 11.20
CA ILE A 20 2.88 16.89 11.02
C ILE A 20 2.89 17.45 9.58
N ARG A 21 2.38 16.72 8.58
CA ARG A 21 2.39 17.11 7.15
C ARG A 21 1.05 16.86 6.45
N ALA A 22 0.00 17.53 6.90
CA ALA A 22 -1.36 17.32 6.39
C ALA A 22 -1.50 17.52 4.85
N GLU A 23 -0.62 18.30 4.21
CA GLU A 23 -0.61 18.47 2.73
C GLU A 23 0.53 17.73 2.02
N SER A 24 1.74 17.68 2.58
CA SER A 24 2.96 17.15 1.92
C SER A 24 3.08 15.61 1.91
N GLY A 25 1.99 14.89 2.13
CA GLY A 25 1.97 13.42 2.26
C GLY A 25 0.62 12.78 1.92
N LYS A 26 -0.24 13.49 1.18
CA LYS A 26 -1.55 12.93 0.75
C LYS A 26 -1.35 11.77 -0.22
N ALA A 27 -0.43 11.90 -1.18
CA ALA A 27 -0.09 10.84 -2.12
C ALA A 27 0.44 9.60 -1.39
N GLU A 28 1.38 9.76 -0.46
CA GLU A 28 1.92 8.64 0.34
C GLU A 28 0.85 7.94 1.17
N ARG A 29 -0.04 8.70 1.83
CA ARG A 29 -1.13 8.12 2.61
C ARG A 29 -2.13 7.36 1.74
N LEU A 30 -2.53 7.92 0.59
CA LEU A 30 -3.41 7.24 -0.35
C LEU A 30 -2.76 5.97 -0.89
N PHE A 31 -1.49 6.05 -1.28
CA PHE A 31 -0.73 4.92 -1.81
C PHE A 31 -0.67 3.77 -0.80
N ARG A 32 -0.28 4.05 0.45
CA ARG A 32 -0.22 3.03 1.50
C ARG A 32 -1.60 2.51 1.90
N ALA A 33 -2.62 3.37 1.98
CA ALA A 33 -3.97 2.95 2.30
C ALA A 33 -4.56 2.01 1.24
N THR A 34 -4.39 2.32 -0.05
CA THR A 34 -4.88 1.48 -1.14
C THR A 34 -4.19 0.12 -1.15
N VAL A 35 -2.87 0.06 -0.93
CA VAL A 35 -2.14 -1.21 -0.85
C VAL A 35 -2.61 -2.04 0.36
N SER A 36 -2.76 -1.43 1.53
CA SER A 36 -3.28 -2.12 2.72
C SER A 36 -4.71 -2.62 2.55
N ALA A 37 -5.56 -1.85 1.87
CA ALA A 37 -6.91 -2.27 1.52
C ALA A 37 -6.87 -3.47 0.55
N PHE A 38 -6.00 -3.43 -0.46
CA PHE A 38 -5.82 -4.53 -1.40
C PHE A 38 -5.31 -5.80 -0.71
N CYS A 39 -4.29 -5.70 0.15
CA CYS A 39 -3.77 -6.84 0.92
C CYS A 39 -4.81 -7.45 1.87
N SER A 40 -5.85 -6.70 2.25
CA SER A 40 -6.97 -7.20 3.06
C SER A 40 -7.98 -8.02 2.26
N LEU A 41 -7.92 -8.00 0.92
CA LEU A 41 -8.77 -8.80 0.05
C LEU A 41 -8.28 -10.24 0.02
N THR A 42 -9.14 -11.17 0.43
CA THR A 42 -8.81 -12.60 0.52
C THR A 42 -8.69 -13.29 -0.85
N ARG A 43 -9.31 -12.74 -1.90
CA ARG A 43 -9.16 -13.14 -3.31
C ARG A 43 -9.30 -11.90 -4.20
N PRO A 44 -8.22 -11.15 -4.45
CA PRO A 44 -8.29 -10.01 -5.34
C PRO A 44 -8.67 -10.46 -6.75
N SER A 45 -9.67 -9.82 -7.34
CA SER A 45 -10.05 -10.09 -8.73
C SER A 45 -9.05 -9.41 -9.69
N ARG A 46 -8.92 -9.94 -10.92
CA ARG A 46 -8.08 -9.32 -11.97
C ARG A 46 -8.39 -7.84 -12.20
N ARG A 47 -9.65 -7.43 -11.98
CA ARG A 47 -10.09 -6.03 -12.00
C ARG A 47 -9.49 -5.19 -10.87
N GLU A 48 -9.43 -5.73 -9.65
CA GLU A 48 -8.90 -5.00 -8.49
C GLU A 48 -7.40 -4.79 -8.60
N ILE A 49 -6.67 -5.75 -9.18
CA ILE A 49 -5.24 -5.59 -9.50
C ILE A 49 -5.05 -4.43 -10.48
N ALA A 50 -5.82 -4.40 -11.57
CA ALA A 50 -5.76 -3.33 -12.56
C ALA A 50 -6.16 -1.96 -11.97
N GLN A 51 -7.17 -1.92 -11.09
CA GLN A 51 -7.57 -0.70 -10.39
C GLN A 51 -6.52 -0.21 -9.40
N LEU A 52 -5.86 -1.14 -8.69
CA LEU A 52 -4.73 -0.82 -7.83
C LEU A 52 -3.62 -0.19 -8.67
N GLU A 53 -3.22 -0.81 -9.78
CA GLU A 53 -2.20 -0.28 -10.69
C GLU A 53 -2.56 1.11 -11.21
N ASP A 54 -3.78 1.30 -11.71
CA ASP A 54 -4.26 2.59 -12.23
C ASP A 54 -4.23 3.71 -11.18
N LEU A 55 -4.57 3.39 -9.92
CA LEU A 55 -4.51 4.35 -8.81
C LEU A 55 -3.09 4.62 -8.31
N THR A 56 -2.22 3.61 -8.34
CA THR A 56 -0.88 3.67 -7.71
C THR A 56 0.21 4.14 -8.66
N LEU A 57 0.14 3.81 -9.96
CA LEU A 57 1.06 4.27 -11.00
C LEU A 57 1.27 5.79 -11.04
N PRO A 58 0.21 6.63 -11.07
CA PRO A 58 0.39 8.09 -11.07
C PRO A 58 0.94 8.60 -9.74
N LEU A 59 0.64 7.92 -8.63
CA LEU A 59 1.16 8.28 -7.31
C LEU A 59 2.61 7.82 -7.12
N PHE A 60 3.07 6.80 -7.84
CA PHE A 60 4.39 6.20 -7.67
C PHE A 60 5.54 7.19 -7.86
N ALA A 61 5.36 8.17 -8.75
CA ALA A 61 6.31 9.25 -8.99
C ALA A 61 6.38 10.26 -7.84
N ASP A 62 5.26 10.49 -7.16
CA ASP A 62 5.10 11.47 -6.07
C ASP A 62 5.41 10.90 -4.68
N VAL A 63 5.56 9.58 -4.55
CA VAL A 63 5.82 8.94 -3.24
C VAL A 63 7.31 8.74 -2.96
N SER A 64 7.66 8.91 -1.68
CA SER A 64 9.00 8.67 -1.16
C SER A 64 9.43 7.20 -1.35
N VAL A 65 10.75 6.98 -1.40
CA VAL A 65 11.34 5.63 -1.51
C VAL A 65 10.90 4.73 -0.34
N GLU A 66 10.67 5.30 0.83
CA GLU A 66 10.20 4.57 2.01
C GLU A 66 8.80 3.96 1.80
N SER A 67 7.85 4.74 1.26
CA SER A 67 6.52 4.24 0.90
C SER A 67 6.56 3.17 -0.19
N ARG A 68 7.48 3.29 -1.17
CA ARG A 68 7.68 2.25 -2.20
C ARG A 68 8.23 0.95 -1.61
N ARG A 69 9.18 1.04 -0.67
CA ARG A 69 9.68 -0.15 0.06
C ARG A 69 8.60 -0.83 0.87
N TYR A 70 7.75 -0.06 1.55
CA TYR A 70 6.60 -0.61 2.28
C TYR A 70 5.68 -1.41 1.36
N VAL A 71 5.35 -0.86 0.19
CA VAL A 71 4.49 -1.54 -0.78
C VAL A 71 5.13 -2.79 -1.37
N ALA A 72 6.42 -2.75 -1.74
CA ALA A 72 7.12 -3.93 -2.22
C ALA A 72 7.12 -5.07 -1.17
N ALA A 73 7.25 -4.72 0.12
CA ALA A 73 7.17 -5.69 1.21
C ALA A 73 5.74 -6.26 1.36
N ALA A 74 4.72 -5.41 1.36
CA ALA A 74 3.32 -5.84 1.49
C ALA A 74 2.87 -6.70 0.30
N LEU A 75 3.27 -6.33 -0.93
CA LEU A 75 2.96 -7.08 -2.14
C LEU A 75 3.72 -8.41 -2.23
N SER A 76 4.90 -8.53 -1.62
CA SER A 76 5.63 -9.82 -1.56
C SER A 76 4.83 -10.91 -0.83
N GLU A 77 3.91 -10.52 0.05
CA GLU A 77 3.02 -11.46 0.75
C GLU A 77 1.72 -11.73 -0.02
N CYS A 78 1.46 -11.02 -1.12
CA CYS A 78 0.30 -11.22 -1.98
C CYS A 78 0.62 -12.21 -3.11
N GLU A 79 -0.19 -13.27 -3.23
CA GLU A 79 -0.03 -14.29 -4.28
C GLU A 79 -0.34 -13.74 -5.69
N TYR A 80 -1.12 -12.66 -5.78
CA TYR A 80 -1.46 -11.96 -7.02
C TYR A 80 -0.95 -10.51 -6.96
N ALA A 81 0.37 -10.35 -7.04
CA ALA A 81 0.99 -9.03 -7.09
C ALA A 81 0.72 -8.34 -8.45
N PRO A 82 0.49 -7.01 -8.45
CA PRO A 82 0.46 -6.21 -9.67
C PRO A 82 1.82 -6.28 -10.39
N ALA A 83 1.81 -6.43 -11.71
CA ALA A 83 3.03 -6.58 -12.50
C ALA A 83 3.63 -5.22 -12.92
N ALA A 84 2.85 -4.15 -12.83
CA ALA A 84 3.25 -2.79 -13.20
C ALA A 84 3.96 -2.01 -12.09
N LEU A 85 4.11 -2.58 -10.89
CA LEU A 85 4.73 -1.97 -9.70
C LEU A 85 6.03 -2.69 -9.30
#